data_AF-A0A351Y6C4-F1
#
_entry.id   AF-A0A351Y6C4-F1
#
_cell.length_a   1.000
_cell.length_b   1.000
_cell.length_c   1.000
_cell.angle_alpha   90.00
_cell.angle_beta   90.00
_cell.angle_gamma   90.00
#
_symmetry.space_group_name_H-M   'P 1'
#
loop_
_entity.id
_entity.type
_entity.pdbx_description
1 polymer ?
#
loop_
_entity_poly.entity_id
_entity_poly.type
_entity_poly.pdbx_seq_one_letter_code
_entity_poly.pdbx_strand_id
1 'polypeptide(L)'
;MSKKIDGFYFGRYDIKAKSVEELCQGNFKIIELNGMGSLPTHIYDPKHTLRNAYKTLIQHRDIAYRISKENKKRGHKFVPFKEIRKIVKQY
;
A
#
# COMPACT_ATOMS: atom_id res chain seq x y z
N MET A 1 -1.99 11.00 10.99
CA MET A 1 -2.55 9.68 11.33
C MET A 1 -1.52 8.58 11.09
N SER A 2 -1.12 8.28 9.85
CA SER A 2 -0.08 7.27 9.53
C SER A 2 1.27 7.55 10.19
N LYS A 3 1.68 8.83 10.29
CA LYS A 3 2.90 9.25 10.98
C LYS A 3 2.99 8.83 12.46
N LYS A 4 1.86 8.46 13.09
CA LYS A 4 1.81 7.98 14.47
C LYS A 4 1.93 6.45 14.57
N ILE A 5 1.92 5.74 13.44
CA ILE A 5 2.05 4.29 13.38
C ILE A 5 3.53 3.98 13.18
N ASP A 6 4.16 3.44 14.22
CA ASP A 6 5.56 3.06 14.13
C ASP A 6 5.79 1.98 13.06
N GLY A 7 6.88 2.11 12.31
CA GLY A 7 7.19 1.23 11.18
C GLY A 7 6.29 1.39 9.94
N PHE A 8 5.40 2.40 9.89
CA PHE A 8 4.59 2.68 8.70
C PHE A 8 5.31 3.61 7.72
N TYR A 9 5.95 3.02 6.70
CA TYR A 9 6.74 3.77 5.71
C TYR A 9 5.99 4.08 4.42
N PHE A 10 5.01 3.26 4.05
CA PHE A 10 4.29 3.39 2.78
C PHE A 10 2.88 2.79 2.87
N GLY A 11 1.93 3.48 2.24
CA GLY A 11 0.54 3.06 2.11
C GLY A 11 -0.30 4.14 1.44
N ARG A 12 -1.62 3.96 1.46
CA ARG A 12 -2.59 4.83 0.78
C ARG A 12 -3.78 5.11 1.69
N TYR A 13 -4.45 6.22 1.46
CA TYR A 13 -5.72 6.52 2.12
C TYR A 13 -6.85 6.36 1.11
N ASP A 14 -7.83 5.55 1.47
CA ASP A 14 -9.09 5.49 0.74
C ASP A 14 -10.01 6.51 1.38
N ILE A 15 -10.47 7.47 0.58
CA ILE A 15 -11.20 8.64 1.05
C ILE A 15 -12.52 8.80 0.29
N LYS A 16 -13.47 9.50 0.90
CA LYS A 16 -14.75 9.85 0.29
C LYS A 16 -15.07 11.31 0.53
N ALA A 17 -15.35 12.02 -0.55
CA ALA A 17 -15.83 13.40 -0.56
C ALA A 17 -17.25 13.45 -1.18
N LYS A 18 -17.97 14.55 -0.94
CA LYS A 18 -19.30 14.77 -1.56
C LYS A 18 -19.20 15.20 -3.02
N SER A 19 -18.12 15.88 -3.39
CA SER A 19 -17.79 16.29 -4.75
C SER A 19 -16.28 16.47 -4.91
N VAL A 20 -15.81 16.76 -6.13
CA VAL A 20 -14.40 17.05 -6.40
C VAL A 20 -13.98 18.38 -5.77
N GLU A 21 -14.87 19.36 -5.75
CA GLU A 21 -14.65 20.67 -5.15
C GLU A 21 -14.40 20.54 -3.64
N GLU A 22 -15.26 19.77 -2.96
CA GLU A 22 -15.09 19.44 -1.54
C GLU A 22 -13.77 18.69 -1.28
N LEU A 23 -13.41 17.74 -2.16
CA LEU A 23 -12.12 17.03 -2.05
C LEU A 23 -10.94 18.01 -2.12
N CYS A 24 -10.93 18.92 -3.09
CA CYS A 24 -9.89 19.93 -3.26
C CYS A 24 -9.79 20.91 -2.08
N GLN A 25 -10.91 21.17 -1.39
CA GLN A 25 -10.95 21.98 -0.17
C GLN A 25 -10.51 21.22 1.10
N GLY A 26 -10.26 19.90 0.99
CA GLY A 26 -9.92 19.06 2.13
C GLY A 26 -11.12 18.49 2.89
N ASN A 27 -12.35 18.68 2.36
CA ASN A 27 -13.59 18.19 2.96
C ASN A 27 -13.87 16.75 2.51
N PHE A 28 -13.17 15.81 3.14
CA PHE A 28 -13.35 14.37 2.90
C PHE A 28 -13.29 13.57 4.20
N LYS A 29 -13.83 12.36 4.15
CA LYS A 29 -13.67 11.36 5.21
C LYS A 29 -12.65 10.32 4.77
N ILE A 30 -11.78 9.91 5.68
CA ILE A 30 -10.93 8.73 5.49
C ILE A 30 -11.79 7.49 5.79
N ILE A 31 -11.89 6.58 4.83
CA ILE A 31 -12.55 5.29 4.99
C ILE A 31 -11.56 4.28 5.56
N GLU A 32 -10.37 4.20 4.96
CA GLU A 32 -9.37 3.19 5.29
C GLU A 32 -7.95 3.76 5.11
N LEU A 33 -7.03 3.29 5.96
CA LEU A 33 -5.59 3.41 5.74
C LEU A 33 -5.05 2.07 5.26
N ASN A 34 -4.75 2.01 3.97
CA ASN A 34 -4.25 0.83 3.29
C ASN A 34 -2.72 0.72 3.45
N GLY A 35 -2.25 -0.38 4.04
CA GLY A 35 -0.83 -0.69 4.15
C GLY A 35 -0.24 -1.37 2.90
N MET A 36 1.01 -1.81 2.99
CA MET A 36 1.74 -2.41 1.87
C MET A 36 1.10 -3.70 1.30
N GLY A 37 0.39 -4.46 2.12
CA GLY A 37 -0.28 -5.69 1.69
C GLY A 37 -1.56 -5.46 0.85
N SER A 38 -2.05 -4.23 0.77
CA SER A 38 -3.30 -3.90 0.08
C SER A 38 -3.08 -3.61 -1.40
N LEU A 39 -4.02 -4.06 -2.24
CA LEU A 39 -4.02 -3.79 -3.68
C LEU A 39 -4.52 -2.36 -3.95
N PRO A 40 -3.86 -1.62 -4.86
CA PRO A 40 -4.34 -0.29 -5.25
C PRO A 40 -5.65 -0.41 -6.04
N THR A 41 -6.74 0.13 -5.51
CA THR A 41 -8.11 0.03 -6.08
C THR A 41 -8.21 0.52 -7.53
N HIS A 42 -7.42 1.53 -7.91
CA HIS A 42 -7.43 2.09 -9.27
C HIS A 42 -6.93 1.12 -10.36
N ILE A 43 -6.29 -0.01 -10.01
CA ILE A 43 -5.90 -1.00 -11.03
C ILE A 43 -7.11 -1.73 -11.63
N TYR A 44 -8.27 -1.64 -10.96
CA TYR A 44 -9.54 -2.20 -11.41
C TYR A 44 -10.39 -1.23 -12.23
N ASP A 45 -9.91 0.01 -12.46
CA ASP A 45 -10.60 0.96 -13.34
C ASP A 45 -10.70 0.35 -14.76
N PRO A 46 -11.90 0.29 -15.38
CA PRO A 46 -12.05 -0.21 -16.75
C PRO A 46 -11.18 0.49 -17.80
N LYS A 47 -10.73 1.72 -17.52
CA LYS A 47 -9.78 2.47 -18.37
C LYS A 47 -8.34 1.97 -18.23
N HIS A 48 -8.03 1.18 -17.21
CA HIS A 48 -6.71 0.60 -17.01
C HIS A 48 -6.55 -0.70 -17.78
N THR A 49 -5.49 -0.77 -18.59
CA THR A 49 -5.09 -2.03 -19.21
C THR A 49 -4.41 -2.95 -18.20
N LEU A 50 -4.37 -4.24 -18.49
CA LEU A 50 -3.62 -5.22 -17.69
C LEU A 50 -2.14 -4.82 -17.51
N ARG A 51 -1.53 -4.21 -18.54
CA ARG A 51 -0.17 -3.66 -18.47
C ARG A 51 -0.05 -2.53 -17.43
N ASN A 52 -1.04 -1.63 -17.37
CA ASN A 52 -1.07 -0.54 -16.38
C ASN A 52 -1.21 -1.09 -14.96
N ALA A 53 -2.06 -2.11 -14.77
CA ALA A 53 -2.21 -2.80 -13.50
C ALA A 53 -0.88 -3.42 -13.03
N TYR A 54 -0.22 -4.21 -13.89
CA TYR A 54 1.08 -4.80 -13.54
C TYR A 54 2.17 -3.76 -13.27
N LYS A 55 2.25 -2.69 -14.07
CA LYS A 55 3.19 -1.59 -13.82
C LYS A 55 3.00 -1.00 -12.42
N THR A 56 1.76 -0.78 -12.03
CA THR A 56 1.41 -0.26 -10.69
C THR A 56 1.85 -1.23 -9.59
N LEU A 57 1.58 -2.53 -9.76
CA LEU A 57 1.95 -3.55 -8.78
C LEU A 57 3.47 -3.70 -8.64
N ILE A 58 4.21 -3.65 -9.75
CA ILE A 58 5.68 -3.68 -9.73
C ILE A 58 6.24 -2.47 -8.99
N GLN A 59 5.72 -1.26 -9.26
CA GLN A 59 6.14 -0.05 -8.54
C GLN A 59 5.92 -0.18 -7.02
N HIS A 60 4.78 -0.73 -6.60
CA HIS A 60 4.51 -0.98 -5.19
C HIS A 60 5.51 -1.98 -4.59
N ARG A 61 5.80 -3.08 -5.30
CA ARG A 61 6.78 -4.08 -4.89
C ARG A 61 8.19 -3.49 -4.78
N ASP A 62 8.59 -2.61 -5.69
CA ASP A 62 9.89 -1.93 -5.67
C ASP A 62 10.03 -1.04 -4.44
N ILE A 63 8.97 -0.32 -4.06
CA ILE A 63 8.94 0.50 -2.84
C ILE A 63 9.10 -0.40 -1.61
N ALA A 64 8.34 -1.50 -1.50
CA ALA A 64 8.48 -2.46 -0.40
C ALA A 64 9.88 -3.07 -0.32
N TYR A 65 10.46 -3.43 -1.47
CA TYR A 65 11.81 -3.97 -1.53
C TYR A 65 12.83 -2.97 -0.97
N ARG A 66 12.75 -1.70 -1.40
CA ARG A 66 13.65 -0.63 -0.91
C ARG A 66 13.50 -0.42 0.60
N ILE A 67 12.26 -0.35 1.10
CA ILE A 67 11.98 -0.22 2.54
C ILE A 67 12.53 -1.42 3.31
N SER A 68 12.32 -2.64 2.80
CA SER A 68 12.82 -3.88 3.42
C SER A 68 14.34 -3.90 3.51
N LYS A 69 15.03 -3.50 2.44
CA LYS A 69 16.50 -3.37 2.42
C LYS A 69 17.00 -2.33 3.41
N GLU A 70 16.30 -1.20 3.54
CA GLU A 70 16.66 -0.15 4.47
C GLU A 70 16.43 -0.58 5.92
N ASN A 71 15.29 -1.21 6.22
CA ASN A 71 15.02 -1.79 7.54
C ASN A 71 16.05 -2.85 7.92
N LYS A 72 16.52 -3.66 6.96
CA LYS A 72 17.60 -4.62 7.19
C LYS A 72 18.90 -3.93 7.63
N LYS A 73 19.26 -2.81 7.02
CA LYS A 73 20.44 -2.02 7.44
C LYS A 73 20.28 -1.44 8.84
N ARG A 74 19.05 -1.11 9.25
CA ARG A 74 18.70 -0.63 10.60
C ARG A 74 18.63 -1.75 11.65
N GLY A 75 18.97 -2.98 11.30
CA GLY A 75 19.02 -4.12 12.22
C GLY A 75 17.76 -5.00 12.24
N HIS A 76 16.71 -4.64 11.49
CA HIS A 76 15.54 -5.52 11.38
C HIS A 76 15.88 -6.79 10.59
N LYS A 77 15.19 -7.89 10.90
CA LYS A 77 15.34 -9.18 10.19
C LYS A 77 14.27 -9.30 9.12
N PHE A 78 14.60 -9.95 8.01
CA PHE A 78 13.57 -10.36 7.04
C PHE A 78 12.64 -11.38 7.67
N VAL A 79 11.41 -11.44 7.17
CA VAL A 79 10.43 -12.45 7.57
C VAL A 79 10.99 -13.84 7.21
N PRO A 80 11.05 -14.79 8.15
CA PRO A 80 11.52 -16.14 7.86
C PRO A 80 10.63 -16.83 6.81
N PHE A 81 11.25 -17.61 5.92
CA PHE A 81 10.51 -18.33 4.86
C PHE A 81 9.37 -19.22 5.41
N LYS A 82 9.58 -19.84 6.59
CA LYS A 82 8.55 -20.64 7.27
C LYS A 82 7.28 -19.83 7.56
N GLU A 83 7.42 -18.57 7.97
CA GLU A 83 6.29 -17.68 8.25
C GLU A 83 5.59 -17.24 6.97
N ILE A 84 6.36 -16.89 5.92
CA ILE A 84 5.79 -16.60 4.60
C ILE A 84 4.93 -17.77 4.09
N ARG A 85 5.44 -19.00 4.21
CA ARG A 85 4.70 -20.20 3.80
C ARG A 85 3.41 -20.43 4.59
N LYS A 86 3.36 -20.04 5.88
CA LYS A 86 2.12 -20.11 6.67
C LYS A 86 1.10 -19.09 6.17
N ILE A 87 1.53 -17.85 5.94
CA ILE A 87 0.67 -16.77 5.44
C ILE A 87 0.06 -17.18 4.10
N VAL A 88 0.87 -17.64 3.15
CA VAL A 88 0.39 -18.06 1.81
C VAL A 88 -0.61 -19.23 1.87
N LYS A 89 -0.58 -20.06 2.91
CA LYS A 89 -1.55 -21.15 3.09
C LYS A 89 -2.89 -20.72 3.70
N GLN A 90 -2.94 -19.54 4.30
CA GLN A 90 -4.13 -18.99 4.94
C GLN A 90 -4.98 -18.13 3.98
N TYR A 91 -4.43 -17.81 2.81
CA TYR A 91 -5.12 -17.20 1.67
C TYR A 91 -5.37 -18.26 0.60
#